data_AF-A0A3S3RCL5-F1
#
_entry.id   AF-A0A3S3RCL5-F1
#
_cell.length_a   1.000
_cell.length_b   1.000
_cell.length_c   1.000
_cell.angle_alpha   90.00
_cell.angle_beta   90.00
_cell.angle_gamma   90.00
#
_symmetry.space_group_name_H-M   'P 1'
#
loop_
_entity.id
_entity.type
_entity.pdbx_description
1 polymer ?
#
loop_
_entity_poly.entity_id
_entity_poly.type
_entity_poly.pdbx_seq_one_letter_code
_entity_poly.pdbx_strand_id
1 'polypeptide(L)'
;MESGRTLFLARRPDEAHAFFLPVSIVNVVRFINKPANTFSREPLQHLVTDYIGVVSNKYPYWNRSQGGDHFFVSCHDWAPDVSRANPELYRNFIRVLCNVNTSEGFRPERDATIHEINVKFGHLSMPNGKLSPSKRSILAFFAGGAHGYIRKLLLEHWKDRDDQVQVHEYLPEDQDYTKLMSQIASPRVVEAISRGCVPVIISDHYALPFSDVLDWSKFSVQIPLDRIGDIKVILQGISSRRYLMLYRRVVQGAKAFYTQSPGRKL
;
A
#
# COMPACT_ATOMS: atom_id res chain seq x y z
N MET A 1 10.71 14.08 18.88
CA MET A 1 11.43 13.83 17.62
C MET A 1 12.73 13.14 18.01
N GLU A 2 13.00 12.00 17.39
CA GLU A 2 13.84 10.92 17.93
C GLU A 2 15.27 11.35 18.32
N SER A 3 15.64 11.15 19.58
CA SER A 3 16.96 11.46 20.16
C SER A 3 17.93 10.26 20.10
N GLY A 4 17.87 9.46 19.03
CA GLY A 4 18.71 8.27 18.83
C GLY A 4 19.72 8.43 17.70
N ARG A 5 20.89 7.77 17.81
CA ARG A 5 21.81 7.56 16.67
C ARG A 5 21.12 6.63 15.67
N THR A 6 20.40 7.19 14.70
CA THR A 6 19.94 6.44 13.53
C THR A 6 20.93 6.65 12.39
N LEU A 7 21.16 5.62 11.57
CA LEU A 7 22.08 5.70 10.42
C LEU A 7 21.56 6.61 9.29
N PHE A 8 20.32 7.08 9.39
CA PHE A 8 19.60 7.80 8.33
C PHE A 8 19.34 9.26 8.68
N LEU A 9 19.66 9.69 9.90
CA LEU A 9 19.51 11.09 10.32
C LEU A 9 20.80 11.87 10.01
N ALA A 10 20.71 12.81 9.10
CA ALA A 10 21.75 13.81 8.89
C ALA A 10 21.76 14.79 10.08
N ARG A 11 22.94 15.06 10.65
CA ARG A 11 23.08 16.04 11.76
C ARG A 11 23.16 17.46 11.25
N ARG A 12 23.68 17.63 10.03
CA ARG A 12 23.80 18.91 9.36
C ARG A 12 23.03 18.85 8.03
N PRO A 13 22.28 19.91 7.65
CA PRO A 13 21.50 19.90 6.42
C PRO A 13 22.29 19.67 5.13
N ASP A 14 23.58 20.05 5.09
CA ASP A 14 24.48 19.82 3.96
C ASP A 14 24.83 18.33 3.75
N GLU A 15 24.70 17.51 4.79
CA GLU A 15 24.88 16.05 4.71
C GLU A 15 23.60 15.32 4.28
N ALA A 16 22.45 16.01 4.25
CA ALA A 16 21.17 15.40 3.96
C ALA A 16 20.98 15.15 2.46
N HIS A 17 20.79 13.88 2.09
CA HIS A 17 20.39 13.48 0.75
C HIS A 17 18.93 13.87 0.43
N ALA A 18 18.06 13.86 1.44
CA ALA A 18 16.66 14.22 1.32
C ALA A 18 16.12 14.84 2.62
N PHE A 19 15.07 15.64 2.50
CA PHE A 19 14.41 16.35 3.61
C PHE A 19 12.99 15.83 3.82
N PHE A 20 12.72 15.32 5.02
CA PHE A 20 11.39 14.87 5.40
C PHE A 20 10.51 16.04 5.85
N LEU A 21 9.31 16.15 5.27
CA LEU A 21 8.25 17.05 5.72
C LEU A 21 7.26 16.31 6.61
N PRO A 22 7.15 16.65 7.91
CA PRO A 22 6.25 16.00 8.84
C PRO A 22 4.79 16.46 8.66
N VAL A 23 4.16 16.05 7.56
CA VAL A 23 2.73 16.25 7.30
C VAL A 23 1.97 14.96 7.53
N SER A 24 0.96 14.99 8.40
CA SER A 24 0.07 13.86 8.63
C SER A 24 -1.29 14.09 7.98
N ILE A 25 -1.47 13.52 6.78
CA ILE A 25 -2.75 13.57 6.05
C ILE A 25 -3.89 13.00 6.89
N VAL A 26 -3.64 11.90 7.61
CA VAL A 26 -4.62 11.27 8.52
C VAL A 26 -5.10 12.25 9.58
N ASN A 27 -4.18 12.99 10.21
CA ASN A 27 -4.55 13.95 11.24
C ASN A 27 -5.27 15.16 10.62
N VAL A 28 -4.80 15.66 9.48
CA VAL A 28 -5.47 16.78 8.78
C VAL A 28 -6.92 16.42 8.46
N VAL A 29 -7.16 15.24 7.89
CA VAL A 29 -8.52 14.76 7.59
C VAL A 29 -9.36 14.64 8.86
N ARG A 30 -8.81 14.08 9.96
CA ARG A 30 -9.53 13.91 11.23
C ARG A 30 -9.91 15.22 11.92
N PHE A 31 -9.06 16.23 11.85
CA PHE A 31 -9.22 17.47 12.62
C PHE A 31 -9.88 18.60 11.83
N ILE A 32 -9.70 18.64 10.51
CA ILE A 32 -10.12 19.79 9.68
C ILE A 32 -11.44 19.54 8.95
N ASN A 33 -11.74 18.30 8.57
CA ASN A 33 -12.97 18.00 7.83
C ASN A 33 -14.16 17.79 8.78
N LYS A 34 -14.48 18.82 9.59
CA LYS A 34 -15.65 18.84 10.46
C LYS A 34 -16.60 19.99 10.09
N PRO A 35 -17.90 19.73 9.84
CA PRO A 35 -18.58 18.43 9.92
C PRO A 35 -18.14 17.46 8.82
N ALA A 36 -18.10 16.17 9.17
CA ALA A 36 -17.55 15.06 8.37
C ALA A 36 -18.29 14.74 7.06
N ASN A 37 -19.21 15.61 6.63
CA ASN A 37 -20.12 15.38 5.52
C ASN A 37 -19.66 16.04 4.22
N THR A 38 -18.53 16.74 4.22
CA THR A 38 -17.92 17.23 2.98
C THR A 38 -16.85 16.24 2.52
N PHE A 39 -17.09 15.56 1.40
CA PHE A 39 -16.06 14.79 0.70
C PHE A 39 -15.04 15.70 -0.01
N SER A 40 -15.09 17.02 0.24
CA SER A 40 -14.17 17.99 -0.35
C SER A 40 -12.74 17.72 0.09
N ARG A 41 -11.82 17.81 -0.88
CA ARG A 41 -10.37 17.72 -0.66
C ARG A 41 -9.73 19.08 -0.45
N GLU A 42 -10.45 20.17 -0.67
CA GLU A 42 -9.91 21.53 -0.66
C GLU A 42 -9.29 21.91 0.69
N PRO A 43 -9.91 21.65 1.87
CA PRO A 43 -9.29 22.04 3.14
C PRO A 43 -7.96 21.33 3.39
N LEU A 44 -7.90 20.04 3.02
CA LEU A 44 -6.68 19.24 3.07
C LEU A 44 -5.62 19.80 2.12
N GLN A 45 -6.00 20.06 0.87
CA GLN A 45 -5.11 20.55 -0.17
C GLN A 45 -4.51 21.92 0.19
N HIS A 46 -5.34 22.87 0.64
CA HIS A 46 -4.88 24.20 1.04
C HIS A 46 -3.93 24.12 2.23
N LEU A 47 -4.29 23.39 3.30
CA LEU A 47 -3.41 23.31 4.46
C LEU A 47 -2.04 22.75 4.11
N VAL A 48 -1.99 21.65 3.35
CA VAL A 48 -0.70 21.03 3.03
C VAL A 48 0.10 21.94 2.09
N THR A 49 -0.56 22.59 1.12
CA THR A 49 0.08 23.56 0.23
C THR A 49 0.67 24.74 1.01
N ASP A 50 -0.09 25.31 1.95
CA ASP A 50 0.36 26.42 2.79
C ASP A 50 1.51 26.00 3.70
N TYR A 51 1.43 24.80 4.30
CA TYR A 51 2.50 24.26 5.13
C TYR A 51 3.81 24.12 4.34
N ILE A 52 3.75 23.53 3.14
CA ILE A 52 4.92 23.43 2.25
C ILE A 52 5.39 24.83 1.85
N GLY A 53 4.48 25.76 1.57
CA GLY A 53 4.78 27.17 1.30
C GLY A 53 5.57 27.82 2.44
N VAL A 54 5.16 27.62 3.70
CA VAL A 54 5.89 28.14 4.87
C VAL A 54 7.29 27.51 4.98
N VAL A 55 7.39 26.19 4.83
CA VAL A 55 8.68 25.48 4.94
C VAL A 55 9.64 25.89 3.83
N SER A 56 9.15 25.95 2.58
CA SER A 56 9.95 26.32 1.40
C SER A 56 10.45 27.76 1.44
N ASN A 57 9.65 28.70 1.98
CA ASN A 57 10.08 30.10 2.15
C ASN A 57 11.00 30.30 3.35
N LYS A 58 10.82 29.52 4.43
CA LYS A 58 11.61 29.68 5.67
C LYS A 58 13.01 29.09 5.57
N TYR A 59 13.17 27.97 4.85
CA TYR A 59 14.44 27.26 4.78
C TYR A 59 15.02 27.28 3.36
N PRO A 60 16.31 27.63 3.19
CA PRO A 60 16.91 27.81 1.87
C PRO A 60 17.06 26.51 1.07
N TYR A 61 16.94 25.35 1.74
CA TYR A 61 17.19 24.03 1.14
C TYR A 61 16.18 23.65 0.07
N TRP A 62 14.97 24.21 0.11
CA TRP A 62 13.97 23.98 -0.94
C TRP A 62 14.47 24.39 -2.31
N ASN A 63 15.16 25.54 -2.40
CA ASN A 63 15.64 26.11 -3.66
C ASN A 63 16.79 25.32 -4.30
N ARG A 64 17.46 24.44 -3.56
CA ARG A 64 18.56 23.58 -4.06
C ARG A 64 18.11 22.67 -5.20
N SER A 65 16.89 22.16 -5.09
CA SER A 65 16.31 21.15 -5.97
C SER A 65 14.91 21.54 -6.45
N GLN A 66 14.44 22.74 -6.10
CA GLN A 66 13.04 23.15 -6.18
C GLN A 66 12.10 22.09 -5.58
N GLY A 67 12.43 21.60 -4.38
CA GLY A 67 11.68 20.57 -3.65
C GLY A 67 11.93 19.12 -4.14
N GLY A 68 12.80 18.90 -5.12
CA GLY A 68 13.09 17.57 -5.69
C GLY A 68 13.74 16.55 -4.74
N ASP A 69 14.30 17.01 -3.63
CA ASP A 69 14.87 16.20 -2.56
C ASP A 69 14.03 16.27 -1.27
N HIS A 70 12.81 16.81 -1.35
CA HIS A 70 11.88 16.88 -0.23
C HIS A 70 10.78 15.83 -0.39
N PHE A 71 10.38 15.21 0.71
CA PHE A 71 9.36 14.16 0.69
C PHE A 71 8.44 14.18 1.90
N PHE A 72 7.21 13.68 1.71
CA PHE A 72 6.33 13.31 2.82
C PHE A 72 5.96 11.83 2.69
N VAL A 73 5.59 11.23 3.82
CA VAL A 73 5.09 9.86 3.89
C VAL A 73 3.63 9.90 4.32
N SER A 74 2.75 9.26 3.55
CA SER A 74 1.34 9.17 3.92
C SER A 74 0.71 7.86 3.50
N CYS A 75 -0.04 7.29 4.44
CA CYS A 75 -0.86 6.14 4.17
C CYS A 75 -2.34 6.47 4.42
N HIS A 76 -2.95 7.13 3.43
CA HIS A 76 -4.36 7.49 3.40
C HIS A 76 -4.80 7.56 1.93
N ASP A 77 -6.05 7.19 1.64
CA ASP A 77 -6.65 7.19 0.30
C ASP A 77 -6.75 8.61 -0.31
N TRP A 78 -6.74 9.66 0.53
CA TRP A 78 -6.78 11.06 0.07
C TRP A 78 -5.39 11.67 -0.15
N ALA A 79 -4.32 10.95 0.20
CA ALA A 79 -2.96 11.47 0.04
C ALA A 79 -2.57 11.78 -1.42
N PRO A 80 -3.00 11.01 -2.45
CA PRO A 80 -2.77 11.37 -3.85
C PRO A 80 -3.43 12.71 -4.25
N ASP A 81 -4.58 13.05 -3.64
CA ASP A 81 -5.34 14.26 -3.98
C ASP A 81 -4.64 15.56 -3.54
N VAL A 82 -3.74 15.47 -2.55
CA VAL A 82 -3.03 16.61 -1.95
C VAL A 82 -2.31 17.44 -3.01
N SER A 83 -1.71 16.80 -4.01
CA SER A 83 -0.94 17.48 -5.06
C SER A 83 -1.79 18.12 -6.15
N ARG A 84 -3.10 17.83 -6.22
CA ARG A 84 -3.95 18.31 -7.32
C ARG A 84 -4.18 19.82 -7.28
N ALA A 85 -4.18 20.44 -6.10
CA ALA A 85 -4.42 21.87 -5.95
C ALA A 85 -3.24 22.75 -6.39
N ASN A 86 -2.02 22.23 -6.40
CA ASN A 86 -0.85 22.99 -6.82
C ASN A 86 0.17 22.12 -7.57
N PRO A 87 -0.10 21.75 -8.83
CA PRO A 87 0.76 20.84 -9.59
C PRO A 87 2.21 21.33 -9.74
N GLU A 88 2.43 22.64 -9.78
CA GLU A 88 3.77 23.24 -9.87
C GLU A 88 4.58 23.01 -8.60
N LEU A 89 3.98 23.19 -7.41
CA LEU A 89 4.64 22.93 -6.14
C LEU A 89 5.05 21.46 -6.00
N TYR A 90 4.21 20.54 -6.48
CA TYR A 90 4.46 19.11 -6.44
C TYR A 90 5.16 18.56 -7.69
N ARG A 91 5.67 19.42 -8.58
CA ARG A 91 6.31 18.99 -9.83
C ARG A 91 7.51 18.09 -9.55
N ASN A 92 8.38 18.49 -8.63
CA ASN A 92 9.59 17.77 -8.26
C ASN A 92 9.46 17.03 -6.91
N PHE A 93 8.51 17.41 -6.08
CA PHE A 93 8.33 16.86 -4.73
C PHE A 93 8.06 15.35 -4.72
N ILE A 94 8.77 14.60 -3.87
CA ILE A 94 8.66 13.15 -3.74
C ILE A 94 7.51 12.80 -2.81
N ARG A 95 6.55 11.99 -3.28
CA ARG A 95 5.48 11.47 -2.43
C ARG A 95 5.72 10.01 -2.12
N VAL A 96 5.68 9.64 -0.84
CA VAL A 96 5.80 8.26 -0.38
C VAL A 96 4.43 7.79 0.11
N LEU A 97 3.78 6.94 -0.66
CA LEU A 97 2.34 6.67 -0.54
C LEU A 97 2.01 5.17 -0.48
N CYS A 98 0.93 4.78 0.22
CA CYS A 98 0.60 3.37 0.41
C CYS A 98 -0.51 2.80 -0.48
N ASN A 99 -1.41 3.65 -0.96
CA ASN A 99 -2.49 3.28 -1.87
C ASN A 99 -2.45 4.24 -3.05
N VAL A 100 -1.87 3.78 -4.16
CA VAL A 100 -1.59 4.65 -5.31
C VAL A 100 -1.85 3.98 -6.64
N ASN A 101 -2.23 4.84 -7.57
CA ASN A 101 -2.50 4.47 -8.93
C ASN A 101 -1.82 5.50 -9.87
N THR A 102 -1.19 5.02 -10.95
CA THR A 102 -0.58 5.92 -11.95
C THR A 102 -1.61 6.81 -12.63
N SER A 103 -2.87 6.38 -12.74
CA SER A 103 -3.98 7.21 -13.25
C SER A 103 -4.38 8.35 -12.32
N GLU A 104 -3.96 8.31 -11.04
CA GLU A 104 -4.24 9.36 -10.04
C GLU A 104 -3.06 10.33 -9.89
N GLY A 105 -2.10 10.26 -10.82
CA GLY A 105 -0.94 11.14 -10.87
C GLY A 105 0.27 10.63 -10.11
N PHE A 106 0.29 9.37 -9.64
CA PHE A 106 1.49 8.72 -9.12
C PHE A 106 2.54 8.55 -10.24
N ARG A 107 3.78 8.96 -9.98
CA ARG A 107 4.89 8.93 -10.95
C ARG A 107 6.01 8.02 -10.45
N PRO A 108 6.13 6.77 -10.93
CA PRO A 108 7.14 5.82 -10.44
C PRO A 108 8.60 6.30 -10.56
N GLU A 109 8.88 7.23 -11.48
CA GLU A 109 10.20 7.83 -11.67
C GLU A 109 10.58 8.87 -10.59
N ARG A 110 9.62 9.27 -9.75
CA ARG A 110 9.79 10.33 -8.72
C ARG A 110 9.26 9.90 -7.36
N ASP A 111 8.08 9.32 -7.33
CA ASP A 111 7.36 8.92 -6.13
C ASP A 111 7.73 7.49 -5.71
N ALA A 112 7.52 7.15 -4.44
CA ALA A 112 7.78 5.82 -3.91
C ALA A 112 6.51 5.21 -3.31
N THR A 113 6.39 3.89 -3.43
CA THR A 113 5.32 3.14 -2.77
C THR A 113 5.80 2.56 -1.45
N ILE A 114 4.98 2.72 -0.42
CA ILE A 114 5.12 1.99 0.84
C ILE A 114 3.97 1.01 0.97
N HIS A 115 4.12 0.03 1.84
CA HIS A 115 3.04 -0.89 2.11
C HIS A 115 2.16 -0.37 3.24
N GLU A 116 0.87 -0.61 3.13
CA GLU A 116 -0.05 -0.49 4.26
C GLU A 116 0.35 -1.49 5.35
N ILE A 117 0.34 -1.08 6.62
CA ILE A 117 0.53 -1.98 7.76
C ILE A 117 -0.61 -1.74 8.75
N ASN A 118 -1.42 -2.77 8.96
CA ASN A 118 -2.46 -2.80 9.99
C ASN A 118 -2.15 -3.86 11.06
N VAL A 119 -0.93 -4.42 11.05
CA VAL A 119 -0.52 -5.42 12.04
C VAL A 119 0.05 -4.69 13.26
N LYS A 120 -0.39 -5.10 14.46
CA LYS A 120 0.16 -4.56 15.72
C LYS A 120 1.68 -4.71 15.72
N PHE A 121 2.39 -3.64 16.09
CA PHE A 121 3.84 -3.65 16.24
C PHE A 121 4.29 -4.86 17.09
N GLY A 122 5.27 -5.63 16.60
CA GLY A 122 5.75 -6.85 17.26
C GLY A 122 4.93 -8.13 17.01
N HIS A 123 3.80 -8.08 16.29
CA HIS A 123 3.01 -9.27 15.92
C HIS A 123 3.18 -9.71 14.45
N LEU A 124 4.12 -9.09 13.73
CA LEU A 124 4.54 -9.55 12.40
C LEU A 124 5.29 -10.87 12.55
N SER A 125 4.52 -11.94 12.56
CA SER A 125 5.05 -13.30 12.53
C SER A 125 5.47 -13.60 11.09
N MET A 126 6.63 -14.24 10.92
CA MET A 126 6.95 -14.91 9.65
C MET A 126 5.79 -15.83 9.25
N PRO A 127 5.64 -16.17 7.95
CA PRO A 127 4.65 -17.13 7.50
C PRO A 127 4.75 -18.46 8.26
N ASN A 128 4.04 -18.57 9.37
CA ASN A 128 3.85 -19.80 10.11
C ASN A 128 2.76 -20.56 9.37
N GLY A 129 3.12 -21.07 8.19
CA GLY A 129 2.23 -21.85 7.34
C GLY A 129 1.79 -23.11 8.08
N LYS A 130 0.68 -23.02 8.82
CA LYS A 130 0.08 -24.17 9.51
C LYS A 130 -0.33 -25.27 8.53
N LEU A 131 -0.54 -24.91 7.26
CA LEU A 131 -0.92 -25.81 6.17
C LEU A 131 0.11 -25.76 5.03
N SER A 132 0.60 -26.94 4.64
CA SER A 132 1.39 -27.16 3.43
C SER A 132 0.66 -26.63 2.20
N PRO A 133 1.36 -26.02 1.21
CA PRO A 133 0.75 -25.58 -0.05
C PRO A 133 -0.09 -26.67 -0.74
N SER A 134 0.33 -27.93 -0.66
CA SER A 134 -0.38 -29.07 -1.24
C SER A 134 -1.69 -29.45 -0.55
N LYS A 135 -1.93 -28.95 0.67
CA LYS A 135 -3.15 -29.24 1.47
C LYS A 135 -4.18 -28.11 1.42
N ARG A 136 -3.93 -27.06 0.63
CA ARG A 136 -4.83 -25.91 0.51
C ARG A 136 -5.86 -26.18 -0.58
N SER A 137 -7.14 -26.16 -0.23
CA SER A 137 -8.26 -26.35 -1.15
C SER A 137 -8.83 -25.05 -1.73
N ILE A 138 -8.62 -23.92 -1.03
CA ILE A 138 -9.08 -22.60 -1.46
C ILE A 138 -8.08 -22.03 -2.48
N LEU A 139 -8.58 -21.65 -3.66
CA LEU A 139 -7.81 -21.05 -4.74
C LEU A 139 -7.64 -19.54 -4.55
N ALA A 140 -8.70 -18.85 -4.14
CA ALA A 140 -8.68 -17.41 -3.89
C ALA A 140 -9.61 -17.04 -2.72
N PHE A 141 -9.23 -16.01 -1.99
CA PHE A 141 -10.00 -15.45 -0.89
C PHE A 141 -10.01 -13.92 -0.96
N PHE A 142 -11.18 -13.32 -0.82
CA PHE A 142 -11.36 -11.89 -0.68
C PHE A 142 -12.46 -11.57 0.34
N ALA A 143 -12.21 -10.59 1.21
CA ALA A 143 -13.22 -10.02 2.09
C ALA A 143 -13.13 -8.48 2.09
N GLY A 144 -14.25 -7.80 1.83
CA GLY A 144 -14.36 -6.35 1.98
C GLY A 144 -15.50 -5.70 1.19
N GLY A 145 -15.96 -4.55 1.68
CA GLY A 145 -17.05 -3.79 1.08
C GLY A 145 -16.79 -3.34 -0.36
N ALA A 146 -17.89 -3.05 -1.07
CA ALA A 146 -17.97 -2.66 -2.49
C ALA A 146 -17.39 -1.25 -2.81
N HIS A 147 -16.21 -0.96 -2.29
CA HIS A 147 -15.49 0.31 -2.51
C HIS A 147 -14.65 0.25 -3.79
N GLY A 148 -15.00 1.09 -4.76
CA GLY A 148 -14.33 1.16 -6.06
C GLY A 148 -14.86 0.14 -7.07
N TYR A 149 -14.60 0.41 -8.35
CA TYR A 149 -15.15 -0.35 -9.49
C TYR A 149 -14.74 -1.82 -9.49
N ILE A 150 -13.46 -2.12 -9.25
CA ILE A 150 -12.92 -3.49 -9.27
C ILE A 150 -13.58 -4.36 -8.20
N ARG A 151 -13.78 -3.83 -6.99
CA ARG A 151 -14.43 -4.60 -5.90
C ARG A 151 -15.89 -4.88 -6.21
N LYS A 152 -16.61 -3.92 -6.82
CA LYS A 152 -17.98 -4.13 -7.28
C LYS A 152 -18.04 -5.28 -8.28
N LEU A 153 -17.20 -5.24 -9.32
CA LEU A 153 -17.11 -6.33 -10.29
C LEU A 153 -16.78 -7.68 -9.65
N LEU A 154 -15.81 -7.72 -8.72
CA LEU A 154 -15.42 -8.95 -8.03
C LEU A 154 -16.59 -9.53 -7.22
N LEU A 155 -17.29 -8.69 -6.45
CA LEU A 155 -18.47 -9.08 -5.66
C LEU A 155 -19.61 -9.54 -6.58
N GLU A 156 -19.89 -8.80 -7.66
CA GLU A 156 -20.92 -9.16 -8.65
C GLU A 156 -20.69 -10.52 -9.31
N HIS A 157 -19.43 -10.92 -9.51
CA HIS A 157 -19.08 -12.19 -10.15
C HIS A 157 -19.01 -13.36 -9.16
N TRP A 158 -18.43 -13.16 -7.97
CA TRP A 158 -17.97 -14.26 -7.13
C TRP A 158 -18.57 -14.31 -5.72
N LYS A 159 -19.28 -13.27 -5.26
CA LYS A 159 -19.78 -13.20 -3.89
C LYS A 159 -20.65 -14.43 -3.56
N ASP A 160 -20.19 -15.23 -2.61
CA ASP A 160 -20.88 -16.43 -2.12
C ASP A 160 -21.29 -17.43 -3.22
N ARG A 161 -20.53 -17.52 -4.32
CA ARG A 161 -20.86 -18.37 -5.50
C ARG A 161 -20.02 -19.63 -5.67
N ASP A 162 -18.87 -19.74 -5.01
CA ASP A 162 -17.93 -20.84 -5.21
C ASP A 162 -17.23 -21.24 -3.90
N ASP A 163 -16.95 -22.53 -3.74
CA ASP A 163 -16.31 -23.10 -2.54
C ASP A 163 -14.78 -22.89 -2.53
N GLN A 164 -14.17 -22.77 -3.72
CA GLN A 164 -12.73 -22.58 -3.90
C GLN A 164 -12.34 -21.12 -4.15
N VAL A 165 -13.23 -20.31 -4.73
CA VAL A 165 -13.08 -18.86 -4.89
C VAL A 165 -14.02 -18.14 -3.93
N GLN A 166 -13.53 -17.91 -2.72
CA GLN A 166 -14.32 -17.37 -1.63
C GLN A 166 -14.27 -15.84 -1.62
N VAL A 167 -15.38 -15.20 -1.93
CA VAL A 167 -15.50 -13.74 -1.98
C VAL A 167 -16.65 -13.32 -1.06
N HIS A 168 -16.35 -12.46 -0.09
CA HIS A 168 -17.31 -11.97 0.90
C HIS A 168 -17.27 -10.44 0.96
N GLU A 169 -18.43 -9.82 1.19
CA GLU A 169 -18.51 -8.37 1.37
C GLU A 169 -18.20 -7.97 2.82
N TYR A 170 -18.89 -8.62 3.76
CA TYR A 170 -18.67 -8.53 5.20
C TYR A 170 -18.66 -9.96 5.75
N LEU A 171 -17.73 -10.25 6.68
CA LEU A 171 -17.68 -11.55 7.33
C LEU A 171 -18.63 -11.56 8.54
N PRO A 172 -19.27 -12.70 8.86
CA PRO A 172 -20.07 -12.88 10.07
C PRO A 172 -19.28 -12.57 11.36
N GLU A 173 -19.96 -12.01 12.38
CA GLU A 173 -19.35 -11.58 13.67
C GLU A 173 -18.72 -12.73 14.49
N ASP A 174 -19.10 -13.99 14.21
CA ASP A 174 -18.58 -15.19 14.87
C ASP A 174 -17.24 -15.69 14.29
N GLN A 175 -16.73 -15.06 13.22
CA GLN A 175 -15.38 -15.28 12.71
C GLN A 175 -14.43 -14.22 13.29
N ASP A 176 -13.30 -14.66 13.87
CA ASP A 176 -12.31 -13.81 14.58
C ASP A 176 -11.83 -12.60 13.75
N TYR A 177 -12.57 -11.49 13.86
CA TYR A 177 -12.39 -10.22 13.15
C TYR A 177 -11.08 -9.50 13.50
N THR A 178 -10.49 -9.77 14.67
CA THR A 178 -9.17 -9.23 15.07
C THR A 178 -8.02 -9.77 14.21
N LYS A 179 -8.29 -10.82 13.40
CA LYS A 179 -7.45 -11.31 12.30
C LYS A 179 -7.83 -10.74 10.91
N LEU A 180 -8.88 -9.92 10.77
CA LEU A 180 -9.64 -9.75 9.51
C LEU A 180 -10.26 -8.33 9.28
N MET A 181 -9.42 -7.28 9.32
CA MET A 181 -9.55 -6.02 8.53
C MET A 181 -10.26 -4.79 9.13
N SER A 182 -9.51 -3.68 9.27
CA SER A 182 -10.05 -2.33 9.49
C SER A 182 -10.44 -1.66 8.16
N GLN A 183 -11.46 -0.79 8.21
CA GLN A 183 -12.30 -0.40 7.07
C GLN A 183 -11.78 0.73 6.17
N ILE A 184 -10.58 1.29 6.38
CA ILE A 184 -10.16 2.50 5.63
C ILE A 184 -9.05 2.22 4.60
N ALA A 185 -8.15 1.28 4.91
CA ALA A 185 -7.13 0.81 4.00
C ALA A 185 -6.74 -0.59 4.50
N SER A 186 -6.92 -1.60 3.66
CA SER A 186 -6.64 -2.97 4.06
C SER A 186 -5.33 -3.40 3.43
N PRO A 187 -4.30 -3.74 4.23
CA PRO A 187 -2.97 -4.13 3.76
C PRO A 187 -2.98 -5.56 3.19
N ARG A 188 -3.94 -5.87 2.31
CA ARG A 188 -4.27 -7.23 1.86
C ARG A 188 -3.09 -7.96 1.27
N VAL A 189 -2.27 -7.25 0.50
CA VAL A 189 -1.08 -7.81 -0.14
C VAL A 189 -0.07 -8.26 0.91
N VAL A 190 0.21 -7.42 1.90
CA VAL A 190 1.15 -7.72 2.99
C VAL A 190 0.60 -8.82 3.90
N GLU A 191 -0.71 -8.84 4.15
CA GLU A 191 -1.37 -9.89 4.93
C GLU A 191 -1.38 -11.24 4.19
N ALA A 192 -1.59 -11.24 2.87
CA ALA A 192 -1.50 -12.46 2.07
C ALA A 192 -0.07 -13.03 2.14
N ILE A 193 0.94 -12.18 1.95
CA ILE A 193 2.35 -12.56 2.05
C ILE A 193 2.66 -13.10 3.47
N SER A 194 2.08 -12.50 4.53
CA SER A 194 2.41 -12.86 5.93
C SER A 194 1.84 -14.21 6.30
N ARG A 195 0.77 -14.63 5.62
CA ARG A 195 0.16 -15.95 5.74
C ARG A 195 0.75 -16.97 4.75
N GLY A 196 1.74 -16.56 3.96
CA GLY A 196 2.37 -17.39 2.93
C GLY A 196 1.40 -17.74 1.80
N CYS A 197 0.46 -16.85 1.49
CA CYS A 197 -0.40 -16.93 0.31
C CYS A 197 0.30 -16.25 -0.87
N VAL A 198 0.14 -16.81 -2.07
CA VAL A 198 0.55 -16.15 -3.31
C VAL A 198 -0.45 -15.03 -3.60
N PRO A 199 -0.04 -13.75 -3.66
CA PRO A 199 -0.96 -12.67 -3.97
C PRO A 199 -1.56 -12.84 -5.37
N VAL A 200 -2.88 -12.70 -5.47
CA VAL A 200 -3.60 -12.56 -6.74
C VAL A 200 -3.95 -11.09 -6.89
N ILE A 201 -3.38 -10.44 -7.90
CA ILE A 201 -3.50 -9.01 -8.12
C ILE A 201 -4.47 -8.79 -9.29
N ILE A 202 -5.50 -8.00 -9.02
CA ILE A 202 -6.53 -7.60 -9.99
C ILE A 202 -6.49 -6.07 -10.04
N SER A 203 -5.84 -5.52 -11.06
CA SER A 203 -5.63 -4.06 -11.20
C SER A 203 -5.16 -3.68 -12.59
N ASP A 204 -5.52 -2.49 -13.07
CA ASP A 204 -4.96 -1.92 -14.32
C ASP A 204 -3.67 -1.13 -14.08
N HIS A 205 -3.66 -0.31 -13.02
CA HIS A 205 -2.69 0.78 -12.84
C HIS A 205 -2.22 0.94 -11.38
N TYR A 206 -2.51 -0.05 -10.54
CA TYR A 206 -2.12 -0.02 -9.13
C TYR A 206 -0.61 -0.19 -9.00
N ALA A 207 0.06 0.80 -8.41
CA ALA A 207 1.49 0.71 -8.14
C ALA A 207 1.70 -0.10 -6.86
N LEU A 208 2.17 -1.34 -7.02
CA LEU A 208 2.39 -2.25 -5.89
C LEU A 208 3.54 -1.76 -5.00
N PRO A 209 3.53 -2.07 -3.69
CA PRO A 209 4.62 -1.70 -2.78
C PRO A 209 5.98 -2.20 -3.27
N PHE A 210 6.99 -1.35 -3.21
CA PHE A 210 8.38 -1.65 -3.61
C PHE A 210 8.52 -2.15 -5.07
N SER A 211 7.66 -1.73 -6.00
CA SER A 211 7.73 -2.17 -7.40
C SER A 211 9.00 -1.71 -8.15
N ASP A 212 9.70 -0.73 -7.58
CA ASP A 212 11.02 -0.27 -8.00
C ASP A 212 12.14 -1.28 -7.71
N VAL A 213 11.94 -2.15 -6.72
CA VAL A 213 12.93 -3.16 -6.28
C VAL A 213 12.43 -4.60 -6.52
N LEU A 214 11.13 -4.83 -6.37
CA LEU A 214 10.51 -6.15 -6.41
C LEU A 214 9.77 -6.39 -7.73
N ASP A 215 10.19 -7.44 -8.44
CA ASP A 215 9.47 -7.95 -9.60
C ASP A 215 8.30 -8.83 -9.15
N TRP A 216 7.11 -8.24 -9.05
CA TRP A 216 5.88 -8.89 -8.62
C TRP A 216 5.50 -10.11 -9.47
N SER A 217 5.83 -10.12 -10.76
CA SER A 217 5.55 -11.26 -11.66
C SER A 217 6.21 -12.56 -11.19
N LYS A 218 7.26 -12.46 -10.37
CA LYS A 218 7.99 -13.60 -9.85
C LYS A 218 7.29 -14.28 -8.68
N PHE A 219 6.37 -13.63 -7.97
CA PHE A 219 5.76 -14.15 -6.74
C PHE A 219 4.28 -13.83 -6.57
N SER A 220 3.63 -13.22 -7.56
CA SER A 220 2.18 -13.04 -7.62
C SER A 220 1.57 -13.61 -8.90
N VAL A 221 0.24 -13.66 -8.95
CA VAL A 221 -0.56 -13.94 -10.14
C VAL A 221 -1.29 -12.66 -10.51
N GLN A 222 -1.15 -12.21 -11.76
CA GLN A 222 -1.86 -11.04 -12.28
C GLN A 222 -3.09 -11.51 -13.05
N ILE A 223 -4.25 -10.94 -12.76
CA ILE A 223 -5.51 -11.22 -13.47
C ILE A 223 -6.05 -9.89 -14.01
N PRO A 224 -6.15 -9.73 -15.34
CA PRO A 224 -6.76 -8.57 -15.97
C PRO A 224 -8.23 -8.37 -15.54
N LEU A 225 -8.73 -7.13 -15.56
CA LEU A 225 -10.10 -6.81 -15.11
C LEU A 225 -11.18 -7.49 -15.94
N ASP A 226 -11.00 -7.57 -17.25
CA ASP A 226 -11.90 -8.26 -18.18
C ASP A 226 -11.92 -9.79 -17.98
N ARG A 227 -11.00 -10.32 -17.18
CA ARG A 227 -10.88 -11.75 -16.84
C ARG A 227 -11.29 -12.06 -15.40
N ILE A 228 -11.94 -11.14 -14.68
CA ILE A 228 -12.44 -11.39 -13.32
C ILE A 228 -13.36 -12.62 -13.29
N GLY A 229 -14.22 -12.82 -14.29
CA GLY A 229 -15.08 -14.00 -14.37
C GLY A 229 -14.33 -15.33 -14.51
N ASP A 230 -13.06 -15.29 -14.93
CA ASP A 230 -12.23 -16.49 -15.19
C ASP A 230 -11.26 -16.81 -14.04
N ILE A 231 -11.36 -16.15 -12.88
CA ILE A 231 -10.43 -16.34 -11.75
C ILE A 231 -10.20 -17.82 -11.45
N LYS A 232 -11.27 -18.62 -11.34
CA LYS A 232 -11.15 -20.07 -11.07
C LYS A 232 -10.38 -20.80 -12.17
N VAL A 233 -10.74 -20.57 -13.44
CA VAL A 233 -10.09 -21.19 -14.60
C VAL A 233 -8.61 -20.85 -14.66
N ILE A 234 -8.27 -19.56 -14.47
CA ILE A 234 -6.89 -19.07 -14.47
C ILE A 234 -6.08 -19.73 -13.35
N LEU A 235 -6.61 -19.75 -12.13
CA LEU A 235 -5.90 -20.30 -10.97
C LEU A 235 -5.75 -21.82 -11.04
N GLN A 236 -6.76 -22.55 -11.54
CA GLN A 236 -6.67 -23.99 -11.79
C GLN A 236 -5.69 -24.33 -12.92
N GLY A 237 -5.52 -23.45 -13.90
CA GLY A 237 -4.53 -23.59 -14.97
C GLY A 237 -3.07 -23.45 -14.52
N ILE A 238 -2.81 -23.01 -13.28
CA ILE A 238 -1.46 -22.91 -12.74
C ILE A 238 -0.96 -24.29 -12.32
N SER A 239 0.07 -24.78 -13.01
CA SER A 239 0.70 -26.05 -12.64
C SER A 239 1.24 -26.03 -11.21
N SER A 240 1.19 -27.18 -10.54
CA SER A 240 1.73 -27.34 -9.17
C SER A 240 3.20 -26.89 -9.06
N ARG A 241 4.00 -27.12 -10.12
CA ARG A 241 5.39 -26.65 -10.21
C ARG A 241 5.48 -25.13 -10.15
N ARG A 242 4.65 -24.41 -10.92
CA ARG A 242 4.62 -22.93 -10.93
C ARG A 242 4.11 -22.40 -9.59
N TYR A 243 3.03 -22.98 -9.05
CA TYR A 243 2.50 -22.58 -7.75
C TYR A 243 3.54 -22.72 -6.63
N LEU A 244 4.25 -23.84 -6.54
CA LEU A 244 5.31 -24.06 -5.55
C LEU A 244 6.48 -23.09 -5.72
N MET A 245 6.81 -22.70 -6.95
CA MET A 245 7.82 -21.67 -7.22
C MET A 245 7.38 -20.30 -6.67
N LEU A 246 6.15 -19.87 -6.98
CA LEU A 246 5.57 -18.62 -6.50
C LEU A 246 5.56 -18.60 -4.96
N TYR A 247 5.05 -19.67 -4.34
CA TYR A 247 5.01 -19.82 -2.89
C TYR A 247 6.39 -19.71 -2.23
N ARG A 248 7.41 -20.40 -2.76
CA ARG A 248 8.79 -20.32 -2.23
C ARG A 248 9.33 -18.89 -2.28
N ARG A 249 9.05 -18.17 -3.37
CA ARG A 249 9.46 -16.77 -3.52
C ARG A 249 8.72 -15.84 -2.57
N VAL A 250 7.42 -16.06 -2.32
CA VAL A 250 6.68 -15.35 -1.26
C VAL A 250 7.34 -15.55 0.09
N VAL A 251 7.68 -16.80 0.46
CA VAL A 251 8.31 -17.10 1.75
C VAL A 251 9.71 -16.46 1.88
N GLN A 252 10.48 -16.42 0.78
CA GLN A 252 11.80 -15.76 0.76
C GLN A 252 11.68 -14.24 0.84
N GLY A 253 10.77 -13.65 0.04
CA GLY A 253 10.57 -12.20 -0.07
C GLY A 253 9.78 -11.59 1.09
N ALA A 254 9.02 -12.40 1.84
CA ALA A 254 8.26 -12.01 3.02
C ALA A 254 9.06 -11.12 3.97
N LYS A 255 10.34 -11.44 4.22
CA LYS A 255 11.21 -10.66 5.11
C LYS A 255 11.28 -9.18 4.73
N ALA A 256 11.33 -8.86 3.43
CA ALA A 256 11.38 -7.48 2.95
C ALA A 256 10.16 -6.65 3.35
N PHE A 257 9.01 -7.29 3.59
CA PHE A 257 7.78 -6.64 4.04
C PHE A 257 7.65 -6.56 5.57
N TYR A 258 8.51 -7.26 6.34
CA TYR A 258 8.36 -7.38 7.80
C TYR A 258 9.52 -6.84 8.62
N THR A 259 10.73 -6.75 8.08
CA THR A 259 11.89 -6.22 8.81
C THR A 259 11.88 -4.70 8.83
N GLN A 260 11.26 -4.11 9.84
CA GLN A 260 11.42 -2.69 10.20
C GLN A 260 12.67 -2.45 11.07
N SER A 261 13.83 -2.85 10.60
CA SER A 261 15.09 -2.40 11.22
C SER A 261 16.01 -1.91 10.13
N PRO A 262 15.89 -0.61 9.78
CA PRO A 262 16.88 0.01 8.91
C PRO A 262 18.18 0.07 9.73
N GLY A 263 19.09 -0.88 9.49
CA GLY A 263 20.37 -0.96 10.21
C GLY A 263 21.01 -2.33 10.42
N ARG A 264 20.33 -3.45 10.11
CA ARG A 264 21.01 -4.76 10.06
C ARG A 264 21.38 -5.08 8.61
N LYS A 265 22.69 -5.11 8.33
CA LYS A 265 23.22 -5.62 7.05
C LYS A 265 22.62 -7.00 6.79
N LEU A 266 22.06 -7.18 5.59
CA LEU A 266 21.69 -8.48 5.03
C LEU A 266 22.95 -9.30 4.76
#